data_AF-A0A0R1NJ70-F1
#
_entry.id   AF-A0A0R1NJ70-F1
#
_cell.length_a   1.000
_cell.length_b   1.000
_cell.length_c   1.000
_cell.angle_alpha   90.00
_cell.angle_beta   90.00
_cell.angle_gamma   90.00
#
_symmetry.space_group_name_H-M   'P 1'
#
loop_
_entity.id
_entity.type
_entity.pdbx_description
1 polymer ?
#
loop_
_entity_poly.entity_id
_entity_poly.type
_entity_poly.pdbx_seq_one_letter_code
_entity_poly.pdbx_strand_id
1 'polypeptide(L)' 'MDYDLIDLGGFTRKKTEILEETPTYQRTRSVFDHRLILITEVDKKNRQVKVRSNFQWEPIGKKWRPNVSMHNDKFVNE' A
#
# COMPACT_ATOMS: atom_id res chain seq x y z
N MET A 1 -1.55 9.86 2.30
CA MET A 1 -0.50 9.45 3.25
C MET A 1 0.73 9.17 2.42
N ASP A 2 1.83 9.86 2.71
CA ASP A 2 3.08 9.68 1.97
C ASP A 2 3.69 8.31 2.25
N TYR A 3 4.27 7.69 1.22
CA TYR A 3 4.86 6.35 1.31
C TYR A 3 5.98 6.27 2.37
N ASP A 4 6.72 7.36 2.57
CA ASP A 4 7.80 7.44 3.56
C ASP A 4 7.33 7.34 5.02
N LEU A 5 6.03 7.55 5.25
CA LEU A 5 5.41 7.42 6.57
C LEU A 5 4.92 5.99 6.87
N ILE A 6 5.12 5.05 5.94
CA ILE A 6 4.65 3.67 6.08
C ILE A 6 5.79 2.79 6.61
N ASP A 7 5.52 2.07 7.69
CA ASP A 7 6.39 1.01 8.20
C ASP A 7 5.89 -0.35 7.71
N LEU A 8 6.64 -0.97 6.81
CA LEU A 8 6.44 -2.36 6.36
C LEU A 8 7.47 -3.31 6.95
N GLY A 9 8.23 -2.88 7.97
CA GLY A 9 9.09 -3.76 8.74
C GLY A 9 8.29 -4.98 9.21
N GLY A 10 8.87 -6.17 9.15
CA GLY A 10 8.19 -7.43 9.49
C GLY A 10 7.19 -7.96 8.45
N PHE A 11 6.99 -7.29 7.32
CA PHE A 11 6.25 -7.85 6.18
C PHE A 11 7.20 -8.22 5.05
N THR A 12 7.07 -9.45 4.54
CA THR A 12 7.86 -9.94 3.41
C THR A 12 7.05 -9.90 2.13
N ARG A 13 7.48 -9.11 1.15
CA ARG A 13 6.84 -9.04 -0.16
C ARG A 13 6.92 -10.40 -0.87
N LYS A 14 5.79 -10.88 -1.38
CA LYS A 14 5.67 -12.15 -2.10
C LYS A 14 5.50 -11.96 -3.61
N LYS A 15 4.69 -11.00 -4.02
CA LYS A 15 4.39 -10.72 -5.43
C LYS A 15 4.14 -9.22 -5.61
N THR A 16 4.53 -8.69 -6.76
CA THR A 16 4.08 -7.38 -7.24
C THR A 16 3.57 -7.53 -8.67
N GLU A 17 2.50 -6.81 -8.98
CA GLU A 17 1.85 -6.79 -10.28
C GLU A 17 1.52 -5.33 -10.64
N ILE A 18 1.73 -4.97 -11.90
CA ILE A 18 1.33 -3.66 -12.41
C ILE A 18 -0.14 -3.78 -12.80
N LEU A 19 -1.00 -3.03 -12.11
CA LEU A 19 -2.42 -2.98 -12.43
C LEU A 19 -2.67 -2.06 -13.64
N GLU A 20 -1.94 -0.95 -13.67
CA GLU A 20 -2.08 0.05 -14.73
C GLU A 20 -0.80 0.88 -14.86
N GLU A 21 -0.40 1.15 -16.09
CA GLU A 21 0.73 2.03 -16.38
C GLU A 21 0.37 3.00 -17.50
N THR A 22 0.47 4.29 -17.18
CA THR A 22 0.23 5.38 -18.11
C THR A 22 1.42 6.34 -18.10
N PRO A 23 1.46 7.34 -19.00
CA PRO A 23 2.45 8.40 -18.94
C PRO A 23 2.34 9.26 -17.66
N THR A 24 1.16 9.32 -17.03
CA THR A 24 0.88 10.21 -15.89
C THR A 24 0.97 9.50 -14.54
N TYR A 25 0.71 8.20 -14.47
CA TYR A 25 0.82 7.43 -13.24
C TYR A 25 1.16 5.96 -13.46
N GLN A 26 1.53 5.28 -12.38
CA GLN A 26 1.65 3.83 -12.33
C GLN A 26 0.93 3.31 -11.09
N ARG A 27 0.06 2.31 -11.26
CA ARG A 27 -0.61 1.59 -10.18
C ARG A 27 -0.07 0.19 -10.08
N THR A 28 0.30 -0.20 -8.86
CA THR A 28 0.85 -1.52 -8.57
C THR A 28 0.10 -2.16 -7.41
N ARG A 29 -0.08 -3.47 -7.50
CA ARG A 29 -0.60 -4.33 -6.44
C ARG A 29 0.54 -5.16 -5.90
N SER A 30 0.79 -5.05 -4.60
CA SER A 30 1.82 -5.83 -3.92
C SER A 30 1.17 -6.71 -2.85
N VAL A 31 1.47 -8.01 -2.91
CA VAL A 31 1.03 -9.00 -1.92
C VAL A 31 2.21 -9.32 -1.02
N PHE A 32 1.96 -9.32 0.28
CA PHE A 32 2.92 -9.64 1.33
C PHE A 32 2.46 -10.92 2.06
N ASP A 33 3.26 -11.38 3.01
CA ASP A 33 2.80 -12.31 4.04
C ASP A 33 1.65 -11.72 4.88
N HIS A 34 1.09 -12.56 5.76
CA HIS A 34 -0.07 -12.20 6.59
C HIS A 34 -1.32 -11.76 5.78
N ARG A 35 -1.39 -12.14 4.50
CA ARG A 35 -2.46 -11.75 3.55
C ARG A 35 -2.57 -10.24 3.36
N LEU A 36 -1.51 -9.47 3.66
CA LEU A 36 -1.48 -8.03 3.41
C LEU A 36 -1.40 -7.78 1.90
N ILE A 37 -2.27 -6.90 1.42
CA ILE A 37 -2.30 -6.40 0.06
C ILE A 37 -2.17 -4.89 0.12
N LEU A 38 -1.22 -4.34 -0.63
CA LEU A 38 -1.07 -2.90 -0.83
C LEU A 38 -1.31 -2.56 -2.30
N ILE A 39 -2.11 -1.52 -2.54
CA ILE A 39 -2.24 -0.87 -3.83
C ILE A 39 -1.54 0.47 -3.74
N THR A 40 -0.52 0.67 -4.57
CA THR A 40 0.27 1.90 -4.63
C THR A 40 0.06 2.57 -5.98
N GLU A 41 -0.33 3.83 -5.96
CA GLU A 41 -0.44 4.71 -7.13
C GLU A 41 0.63 5.79 -7.04
N VAL A 42 1.53 5.83 -8.03
CA VAL A 42 2.57 6.84 -8.13
C VAL A 42 2.21 7.81 -9.25
N ASP A 43 1.95 9.07 -8.92
CA ASP A 43 1.81 10.16 -9.88
C ASP A 43 3.21 10.53 -10.40
N LYS A 44 3.46 10.30 -11.70
CA LYS A 44 4.77 10.52 -12.33
C LYS A 44 5.11 12.01 -12.47
N LYS A 45 4.10 12.89 -12.49
CA LYS A 45 4.28 14.35 -12.64
C LYS A 45 4.63 15.01 -11.31
N ASN A 46 3.88 14.68 -10.27
CA ASN A 46 3.99 15.32 -8.96
C ASN A 46 4.81 14.50 -7.95
N ARG A 47 5.23 13.29 -8.33
CA ARG A 47 5.90 12.30 -7.46
C ARG A 47 5.11 11.98 -6.19
N GLN A 48 3.80 12.20 -6.21
CA GLN A 48 2.93 11.84 -5.10
C GLN A 48 2.65 10.35 -5.12
N VAL A 49 2.73 9.72 -3.95
CA VAL A 49 2.43 8.30 -3.79
C VAL A 49 1.20 8.15 -2.92
N LYS A 50 0.16 7.51 -3.45
CA LYS A 50 -1.01 7.11 -2.67
C LYS A 50 -0.92 5.62 -2.39
N VAL A 51 -1.20 5.23 -1.15
CA VAL A 51 -1.18 3.83 -0.74
C VAL A 51 -2.51 3.46 -0.12
N ARG A 52 -3.03 2.30 -0.51
CA ARG A 52 -4.23 1.68 0.07
C ARG A 52 -3.87 0.28 0.55
N SER A 53 -4.52 -0.16 1.62
CA SER A 53 -4.30 -1.46 2.25
C SER A 53 -5.63 -2.14 2.51
N ASN A 54 -5.66 -3.47 2.41
CA ASN A 54 -6.79 -4.30 2.83
C ASN A 54 -6.95 -4.38 4.36
N PHE A 55 -5.96 -3.89 5.10
CA PHE A 55 -6.01 -3.69 6.54
C PHE A 55 -6.07 -2.20 6.87
N GLN A 56 -6.66 -1.88 8.03
CA GLN A 56 -6.64 -0.52 8.56
C GLN A 56 -5.22 -0.12 8.94
N TRP A 57 -4.95 1.18 8.98
CA TRP A 57 -3.66 1.72 9.39
C TRP A 57 -3.67 2.02 10.88
N GLU A 58 -2.62 1.59 11.59
CA GLU A 58 -2.38 1.96 12.98
C GLU A 58 -1.11 2.81 13.12
N PRO A 59 -1.09 3.81 14.01
CA PRO A 59 0.10 4.59 14.26
C PRO A 59 1.11 3.79 15.08
N ILE A 60 2.38 3.81 14.66
CA ILE A 60 3.51 3.26 15.40
C ILE A 60 4.61 4.33 15.46
N GLY A 61 4.72 4.99 16.61
CA GLY A 61 5.61 6.13 16.78
C GLY A 61 5.27 7.26 15.80
N LYS A 62 6.19 7.57 14.88
CA LYS A 62 6.00 8.60 13.83
C LYS A 62 5.53 8.03 12.49
N LYS A 63 5.33 6.72 12.39
CA LYS A 63 4.96 6.00 11.17
C LYS A 63 3.60 5.32 11.32
N TRP A 64 3.13 4.73 10.24
CA TRP A 64 1.89 3.98 10.17
C TRP A 64 2.14 2.60 9.62
N ARG A 65 1.47 1.60 10.19
CA ARG A 65 1.62 0.19 9.80
C ARG A 65 0.25 -0.43 9.52
N PRO A 66 0.16 -1.44 8.64
CA PRO A 66 -1.07 -2.19 8.48
C PRO A 66 -1.39 -3.01 9.75
N ASN A 67 -2.57 -2.81 10.33
CA ASN A 67 -3.08 -3.60 11.44
C ASN A 67 -3.74 -4.88 10.90
N VAL A 68 -2.99 -5.98 10.90
CA VAL A 68 -3.45 -7.29 10.37
C VAL A 68 -4.64 -7.90 11.12
N SER A 69 -5.05 -7.30 12.25
CA SER A 69 -6.22 -7.72 13.02
C SER A 69 -7.48 -6.94 12.64
N MET A 70 -7.36 -5.84 11.88
CA MET A 70 -8.48 -4.97 11.52
C MET A 70 -8.60 -4.83 10.00
N HIS A 71 -9.63 -5.45 9.43
CA HIS A 71 -9.94 -5.32 8.02
C HIS A 71 -10.41 -3.90 7.66
N ASN A 72 -9.99 -3.44 6.48
CA ASN A 72 -10.46 -2.19 5.90
C ASN A 72 -11.62 -2.48 4.95
N ASP A 73 -12.85 -2.31 5.41
CA ASP A 73 -14.07 -2.61 4.63
C ASP A 73 -14.22 -1.74 3.37
N LYS A 74 -13.49 -0.62 3.30
CA LYS A 74 -13.47 0.28 2.13
C LYS A 74 -12.41 -0.12 1.10
N PHE A 75 -11.65 -1.18 1.35
CA PHE A 75 -10.66 -1.67 0.40
C PHE A 75 -11.35 -2.43 -0.74
N VAL A 76 -11.13 -1.94 -1.97
CA VAL A 76 -11.54 -2.64 -3.18
C VAL A 76 -10.36 -3.50 -3.64
N ASN A 77 -10.56 -4.81 -3.69
CA ASN A 77 -9.58 -5.73 -4.24
C ASN A 77 -9.67 -5.67 -5.76
N GLU A 78 -8.75 -4.90 -6.34
CA GLU A 78 -8.53 -4.78 -7.79
C GLU A 78 -7.66 -5.93 -8.31
#